data_AF-A0A1I0L8E5-F1
#
_entry.id   AF-A0A1I0L8E5-F1
#
_cell.length_a   1.000
_cell.length_b   1.000
_cell.length_c   1.000
_cell.angle_alpha   90.00
_cell.angle_beta   90.00
_cell.angle_gamma   90.00
#
_symmetry.space_group_name_H-M   'P 1'
#
loop_
_entity.id
_entity.type
_entity.pdbx_description
1 polymer ?
#
loop_
_entity_poly.entity_id
_entity_poly.type
_entity_poly.pdbx_seq_one_letter_code
_entity_poly.pdbx_strand_id
1 'polypeptide(L)'
;MVGIGLAFLLLLPMALILGSLTNPLSSASPPTGRPVSPVLDAESRARLGTYHRRCKQSADCEPPLGCVADGRIGQIYCADSQCTTDLDCPSGLVCRNGSTLGKGPTVRLCIPVGPRPLGTRCTDTPANSQTACGPGLQCSGRNGWCGTACRPGVHEDCPSGFFCDPEATEPLCIPTCEAQGCPGGQQCIRYERGSSACATVYGRNCQQDSCPANQQCKMINDTGPLGKIWMDCVNQCGPGREECPEGLTCSIVFCRRPCDPQDSGACGTDFRCGQHSSNAPWFCGPDW
;
A
#
# COMPACT_ATOMS: atom_id res chain seq x y z
N MET A 1 -78.27 -26.56 4.23
CA MET A 1 -76.97 -26.44 4.93
C MET A 1 -75.83 -26.45 3.91
N VAL A 2 -75.59 -25.33 3.23
CA VAL A 2 -74.36 -25.09 2.46
C VAL A 2 -74.21 -23.57 2.45
N GLY A 3 -73.17 -23.02 3.08
CA GLY A 3 -73.03 -21.57 3.09
C GLY A 3 -72.02 -20.98 4.06
N ILE A 4 -70.91 -21.67 4.38
CA ILE A 4 -69.76 -21.04 5.05
C ILE A 4 -68.50 -21.77 4.57
N GLY A 5 -67.94 -21.37 3.43
CA GLY A 5 -66.77 -22.07 2.89
C GLY A 5 -66.02 -21.38 1.75
N LEU A 6 -66.37 -20.14 1.39
CA LEU A 6 -65.69 -19.43 0.28
C LEU A 6 -65.07 -18.07 0.66
N ALA A 7 -65.28 -17.56 1.87
CA ALA A 7 -64.69 -16.29 2.28
C ALA A 7 -63.24 -16.41 2.79
N PHE A 8 -62.80 -17.60 3.21
CA PHE A 8 -61.45 -17.80 3.77
C PHE A 8 -60.36 -18.12 2.73
N LEU A 9 -60.74 -18.49 1.50
CA LEU A 9 -59.78 -18.89 0.45
C LEU A 9 -59.19 -17.70 -0.34
N LEU A 10 -59.71 -16.49 -0.15
CA LEU A 10 -59.23 -15.27 -0.83
C LEU A 10 -58.34 -14.37 0.04
N LEU A 11 -58.23 -14.62 1.35
CA LEU A 11 -57.38 -13.82 2.24
C LEU A 11 -55.93 -14.34 2.33
N LEU A 12 -55.69 -15.61 1.99
CA LEU A 12 -54.34 -16.18 1.99
C LEU A 12 -53.40 -15.67 0.88
N PRO A 13 -53.83 -15.49 -0.39
CA PRO A 13 -52.91 -15.03 -1.43
C PRO A 13 -52.54 -13.55 -1.30
N MET A 14 -53.38 -12.71 -0.67
CA MET A 14 -53.07 -11.29 -0.45
C MET A 14 -52.01 -11.06 0.64
N ALA A 15 -51.96 -11.90 1.68
CA ALA A 15 -50.92 -11.83 2.71
C ALA A 15 -49.53 -12.21 2.16
N LEU A 16 -49.48 -13.14 1.19
CA LEU A 16 -48.23 -13.55 0.54
C LEU A 16 -47.68 -12.49 -0.42
N ILE A 17 -48.54 -11.70 -1.08
CA ILE A 17 -48.10 -10.65 -2.01
C ILE A 17 -47.63 -9.38 -1.25
N LEU A 18 -48.19 -9.09 -0.07
CA LEU A 18 -47.70 -8.00 0.79
C LEU A 18 -46.41 -8.36 1.55
N GLY A 19 -46.16 -9.64 1.86
CA GLY A 19 -44.90 -10.09 2.46
C GLY A 19 -43.68 -10.02 1.52
N SER A 20 -43.90 -10.02 0.20
CA SER A 20 -42.81 -9.90 -0.79
C SER A 20 -42.33 -8.47 -1.05
N LEU A 21 -43.04 -7.44 -0.60
CA LEU A 21 -42.65 -6.03 -0.77
C LEU A 21 -41.84 -5.47 0.42
N THR A 22 -41.66 -6.26 1.47
CA THR A 22 -40.86 -5.90 2.66
C THR A 22 -39.61 -6.76 2.82
N ASN A 23 -39.18 -7.49 1.78
CA ASN A 23 -37.83 -8.05 1.74
C ASN A 23 -36.89 -6.93 1.25
N PRO A 24 -36.14 -6.23 2.14
CA PRO A 24 -34.96 -5.54 1.68
C PRO A 24 -34.10 -6.59 0.98
N LEU A 25 -33.89 -6.36 -0.32
CA LEU A 25 -32.86 -6.99 -1.11
C LEU A 25 -31.61 -7.16 -0.25
N SER A 26 -31.19 -8.42 -0.12
CA SER A 26 -29.89 -8.82 0.34
C SER A 26 -29.51 -8.28 1.72
N SER A 27 -29.56 -9.17 2.70
CA SER A 27 -28.58 -9.18 3.77
C SER A 27 -27.18 -9.31 3.13
N ALA A 28 -26.66 -8.20 2.59
CA ALA A 28 -25.23 -8.04 2.45
C ALA A 28 -24.71 -8.15 3.89
N SER A 29 -23.94 -9.20 4.15
CA SER A 29 -23.10 -9.23 5.34
C SER A 29 -22.42 -7.86 5.47
N PRO A 30 -22.33 -7.27 6.69
CA PRO A 30 -21.65 -6.00 6.84
C PRO A 30 -20.29 -6.13 6.15
N PRO A 31 -19.90 -5.21 5.25
CA PRO A 31 -18.59 -5.30 4.64
C PRO A 31 -17.61 -5.37 5.79
N THR A 32 -16.87 -6.47 5.89
CA THR A 32 -15.80 -6.71 6.87
C THR A 32 -14.58 -5.84 6.56
N GLY A 33 -14.83 -4.60 6.12
CA GLY A 33 -13.88 -3.63 5.65
C GLY A 33 -14.21 -2.26 6.24
N ARG A 34 -13.18 -1.41 6.30
CA ARG A 34 -13.35 -0.02 6.71
C ARG A 34 -14.36 0.67 5.78
N PRO A 35 -15.24 1.54 6.30
CA PRO A 35 -16.20 2.27 5.45
C PRO A 35 -15.43 3.13 4.44
N VAL A 36 -15.95 3.27 3.23
CA VAL A 36 -15.37 4.16 2.22
C VAL A 36 -16.00 5.55 2.37
N SER A 37 -15.20 6.61 2.44
CA SER A 37 -15.69 7.99 2.42
C SER A 37 -16.47 8.23 1.12
N PRO A 38 -17.63 8.91 1.16
CA PRO A 38 -18.33 9.28 -0.06
C PRO A 38 -17.53 10.32 -0.86
N VAL A 39 -17.98 10.59 -2.09
CA VAL A 39 -17.61 11.80 -2.84
C VAL A 39 -18.57 12.91 -2.40
N LEU A 40 -18.03 13.98 -1.83
CA LEU A 40 -18.77 15.15 -1.35
C LEU A 40 -18.84 16.24 -2.43
N ASP A 41 -19.92 17.01 -2.40
CA ASP A 41 -20.03 18.24 -3.19
C ASP A 41 -19.28 19.41 -2.52
N ALA A 42 -19.19 20.53 -3.25
CA ALA A 42 -18.48 21.72 -2.78
C ALA A 42 -19.10 22.34 -1.52
N GLU A 43 -20.43 22.30 -1.40
CA GLU A 43 -21.13 22.85 -0.25
C GLU A 43 -20.86 22.03 1.02
N SER A 44 -20.92 20.71 0.92
CA SER A 44 -20.61 19.78 2.00
C SER A 44 -19.17 19.94 2.46
N ARG A 45 -18.22 20.05 1.53
CA ARG A 45 -16.80 20.30 1.84
C ARG A 45 -16.58 21.63 2.56
N ALA A 46 -17.27 22.70 2.14
CA ALA A 46 -17.15 24.02 2.75
C ALA A 46 -17.63 24.07 4.21
N ARG A 47 -18.51 23.14 4.61
CA ARG A 47 -19.02 23.01 5.98
C ARG A 47 -18.07 22.25 6.91
N LEU A 48 -17.08 21.54 6.38
CA LEU A 48 -16.13 20.71 7.13
C LEU A 48 -14.86 21.53 7.42
N GLY A 49 -14.67 21.94 8.67
CA GLY A 49 -13.54 22.78 9.08
C GLY A 49 -12.16 22.10 8.94
N THR A 50 -12.14 20.77 8.99
CA THR A 50 -10.96 19.93 8.84
C THR A 50 -10.65 19.57 7.40
N TYR A 51 -11.54 19.85 6.44
CA TYR A 51 -11.30 19.53 5.03
C TYR A 51 -10.00 20.15 4.52
N HIS A 52 -9.14 19.33 3.90
CA HIS A 52 -7.80 19.70 3.44
C HIS A 52 -6.83 20.20 4.53
N ARG A 53 -7.13 19.98 5.82
CA ARG A 53 -6.20 20.24 6.93
C ARG A 53 -5.29 19.04 7.16
N ARG A 54 -4.08 19.31 7.66
CA ARG A 54 -3.13 18.26 8.03
C ARG A 54 -3.67 17.40 9.16
N CYS A 55 -3.44 16.10 9.06
CA CYS A 55 -3.82 15.12 10.07
C CYS A 55 -2.65 14.17 10.35
N LYS A 56 -2.68 13.51 11.51
CA LYS A 56 -1.79 12.40 11.85
C LYS A 56 -2.51 11.06 11.71
N GLN A 57 -3.82 11.05 11.96
CA GLN A 57 -4.68 9.88 11.87
C GLN A 57 -6.12 10.29 11.57
N SER A 58 -6.95 9.32 11.16
CA SER A 58 -8.35 9.60 10.79
C SER A 58 -9.20 10.18 11.92
N ALA A 59 -8.81 10.00 13.20
CA ALA A 59 -9.52 10.61 14.33
C ALA A 59 -9.36 12.14 14.39
N ASP A 60 -8.41 12.70 13.64
CA ASP A 60 -8.20 14.16 13.54
C ASP A 60 -9.13 14.80 12.48
N CYS A 61 -9.90 13.99 11.74
CA CYS A 61 -10.76 14.42 10.64
C CYS A 61 -12.23 14.33 11.02
N GLU A 62 -13.03 15.33 10.63
CA GLU A 62 -14.49 15.28 10.80
C GLU A 62 -15.10 14.19 9.91
N PRO A 63 -16.04 13.36 10.41
CA PRO A 63 -16.77 12.44 9.55
C PRO A 63 -17.48 13.18 8.40
N PRO A 64 -17.50 12.62 7.17
CA PRO A 64 -17.05 11.29 6.79
C PRO A 64 -15.60 11.23 6.26
N LEU A 65 -14.78 12.26 6.53
CA LEU A 65 -13.43 12.37 5.98
C LEU A 65 -12.47 11.30 6.54
N GLY A 66 -11.53 10.86 5.72
CA GLY A 66 -10.39 10.04 6.13
C GLY A 66 -9.09 10.85 6.13
N CYS A 67 -8.11 10.41 6.93
CA CYS A 67 -6.76 11.00 6.91
C CYS A 67 -5.91 10.33 5.83
N VAL A 68 -5.77 11.01 4.69
CA VAL A 68 -5.11 10.50 3.48
C VAL A 68 -3.63 10.84 3.50
N ALA A 69 -2.77 9.86 3.23
CA ALA A 69 -1.36 10.09 2.89
C ALA A 69 -1.20 10.09 1.37
N ASP A 70 -1.09 11.28 0.76
CA ASP A 70 -0.97 11.44 -0.69
C ASP A 70 0.48 11.70 -1.11
N GLY A 71 1.14 10.64 -1.55
CA GLY A 71 2.52 10.65 -2.04
C GLY A 71 2.72 11.46 -3.33
N ARG A 72 1.66 11.82 -4.06
CA ARG A 72 1.76 12.65 -5.28
C ARG A 72 2.12 14.10 -4.94
N ILE A 73 1.62 14.59 -3.82
CA ILE A 73 1.85 15.95 -3.34
C ILE A 73 2.66 16.00 -2.04
N GLY A 74 3.06 14.84 -1.51
CA GLY A 74 3.85 14.72 -0.28
C GLY A 74 3.13 15.31 0.95
N GLN A 75 1.80 15.21 1.01
CA GLN A 75 1.00 15.73 2.13
C GLN A 75 0.17 14.62 2.78
N ILE A 76 -0.12 14.82 4.06
CA ILE A 76 -1.07 14.00 4.81
C ILE A 76 -2.20 14.93 5.28
N TYR A 77 -3.43 14.68 4.87
CA TYR A 77 -4.55 15.61 5.09
C TYR A 77 -5.92 14.92 5.10
N CYS A 78 -6.90 15.59 5.70
CA CYS A 78 -8.28 15.12 5.75
C CYS A 78 -8.99 15.36 4.41
N ALA A 79 -9.57 14.30 3.83
CA ALA A 79 -10.28 14.40 2.56
C ALA A 79 -11.40 13.35 2.44
N ASP A 80 -12.31 13.63 1.52
CA ASP A 80 -13.31 12.69 1.03
C ASP A 80 -12.82 11.98 -0.25
N SER A 81 -13.61 11.04 -0.78
CA SER A 81 -13.23 10.34 -2.01
C SER A 81 -13.32 11.25 -3.23
N GLN A 82 -12.41 11.05 -4.18
CA GLN A 82 -12.41 11.75 -5.47
C GLN A 82 -13.32 11.05 -6.50
N CYS A 83 -13.55 9.77 -6.32
CA CYS A 83 -14.23 8.90 -7.27
C CYS A 83 -14.99 7.79 -6.53
N THR A 84 -16.02 7.25 -7.18
CA THR A 84 -16.70 6.04 -6.75
C THR A 84 -16.31 4.87 -7.65
N THR A 85 -16.16 5.13 -8.96
CA THR A 85 -15.84 4.15 -10.01
C THR A 85 -14.74 4.67 -10.93
N ASP A 86 -14.17 3.79 -11.75
CA ASP A 86 -13.14 4.16 -12.74
C ASP A 86 -13.66 5.19 -13.77
N LEU A 87 -14.97 5.26 -14.00
CA LEU A 87 -15.59 6.23 -14.92
C LEU A 87 -15.57 7.68 -14.40
N ASP A 88 -15.43 7.87 -13.09
CA ASP A 88 -15.33 9.20 -12.47
C ASP A 88 -13.93 9.79 -12.65
N CYS A 89 -12.96 8.98 -13.07
CA CYS A 89 -11.57 9.37 -13.20
C CYS A 89 -11.23 9.80 -14.63
N PRO A 90 -10.37 10.82 -14.80
CA PRO A 90 -9.79 11.17 -16.10
C PRO A 90 -9.09 9.99 -16.78
N SER A 91 -9.01 10.04 -18.12
CA SER A 91 -8.32 9.03 -18.93
C SER A 91 -6.91 8.71 -18.41
N GLY A 92 -6.61 7.42 -18.28
CA GLY A 92 -5.32 6.93 -17.76
C GLY A 92 -5.26 6.82 -16.24
N LEU A 93 -6.31 7.22 -15.53
CA LEU A 93 -6.46 7.04 -14.09
C LEU A 93 -7.57 6.04 -13.78
N VAL A 94 -7.49 5.39 -12.63
CA VAL A 94 -8.47 4.43 -12.11
C VAL A 94 -8.80 4.74 -10.66
N CYS A 95 -10.02 4.41 -10.23
CA CYS A 95 -10.49 4.68 -8.88
C CYS A 95 -10.02 3.58 -7.93
N ARG A 96 -9.12 3.91 -7.02
CA ARG A 96 -8.51 2.95 -6.09
C ARG A 96 -8.51 3.49 -4.67
N ASN A 97 -8.50 2.59 -3.69
CA ASN A 97 -8.34 2.99 -2.30
C ASN A 97 -6.94 3.55 -2.10
N GLY A 98 -6.86 4.77 -1.57
CA GLY A 98 -5.60 5.42 -1.19
C GLY A 98 -5.17 5.02 0.22
N SER A 99 -3.93 5.37 0.55
CA SER A 99 -3.38 5.13 1.89
C SER A 99 -4.07 6.02 2.92
N THR A 100 -4.78 5.41 3.88
CA THR A 100 -5.49 6.14 4.95
C THR A 100 -5.01 5.72 6.33
N LEU A 101 -4.61 6.71 7.12
CA LEU A 101 -3.99 6.50 8.43
C LEU A 101 -5.03 6.34 9.54
N GLY A 102 -4.82 5.39 10.45
CA GLY A 102 -5.72 5.13 11.57
C GLY A 102 -6.88 4.19 11.22
N LYS A 103 -7.95 4.20 12.04
CA LYS A 103 -9.10 3.29 11.94
C LYS A 103 -10.34 3.89 11.26
N GLY A 104 -10.23 5.09 10.67
CA GLY A 104 -11.37 5.78 10.04
C GLY A 104 -11.71 5.27 8.65
N PRO A 105 -12.49 6.01 7.85
CA PRO A 105 -12.86 5.56 6.53
C PRO A 105 -11.65 5.48 5.58
N THR A 106 -11.72 4.58 4.60
CA THR A 106 -10.83 4.59 3.43
C THR A 106 -11.29 5.68 2.45
N VAL A 107 -10.34 6.25 1.72
CA VAL A 107 -10.60 7.32 0.75
C VAL A 107 -10.17 6.83 -0.62
N ARG A 108 -11.05 6.95 -1.61
CA ARG A 108 -10.73 6.58 -2.99
C ARG A 108 -10.15 7.76 -3.75
N LEU A 109 -9.06 7.51 -4.46
CA LEU A 109 -8.34 8.49 -5.27
C LEU A 109 -8.29 8.01 -6.71
N CYS A 110 -8.22 8.95 -7.66
CA CYS A 110 -7.88 8.63 -9.04
C CYS A 110 -6.36 8.44 -9.15
N ILE A 111 -5.93 7.19 -9.30
CA ILE A 111 -4.54 6.75 -9.31
C ILE A 111 -4.12 6.39 -10.74
N PRO A 112 -2.91 6.76 -11.21
CA PRO A 112 -2.47 6.40 -12.55
C PRO A 112 -2.33 4.89 -12.74
N VAL A 113 -2.61 4.42 -13.94
CA VAL A 113 -2.24 3.05 -14.38
C VAL A 113 -0.82 3.09 -14.91
N GLY A 114 0.03 2.18 -14.44
CA GLY A 114 1.44 2.13 -14.76
C GLY A 114 1.87 0.85 -15.49
N PRO A 115 3.19 0.59 -15.58
CA PRO A 115 3.72 -0.59 -16.23
C PRO A 115 4.04 -1.74 -15.26
N ARG A 116 3.92 -1.53 -13.94
CA ARG A 116 4.43 -2.49 -12.95
C ARG A 116 3.60 -3.79 -12.92
N PRO A 117 4.22 -4.96 -13.15
CA PRO A 117 3.49 -6.22 -13.20
C PRO A 117 3.11 -6.73 -11.81
N LEU A 118 2.28 -7.77 -11.79
CA LEU A 118 1.89 -8.50 -10.59
C LEU A 118 3.12 -8.91 -9.78
N GLY A 119 3.08 -8.76 -8.46
CA GLY A 119 4.15 -9.14 -7.55
C GLY A 119 5.32 -8.17 -7.46
N THR A 120 5.20 -6.98 -8.04
CA THR A 120 6.21 -5.94 -7.91
C THR A 120 5.87 -4.93 -6.83
N ARG A 121 6.90 -4.30 -6.27
CA ARG A 121 6.79 -3.26 -5.26
C ARG A 121 6.07 -2.04 -5.82
N CYS A 122 5.28 -1.37 -5.00
CA CYS A 122 4.57 -0.16 -5.38
C CYS A 122 4.31 0.75 -4.18
N THR A 123 3.80 1.95 -4.45
CA THR A 123 3.28 2.88 -3.43
C THR A 123 1.80 3.11 -3.69
N ASP A 124 0.96 3.09 -2.64
CA ASP A 124 -0.50 3.23 -2.75
C ASP A 124 -0.94 4.49 -3.52
N THR A 125 -0.15 5.57 -3.39
CA THR A 125 -0.33 6.83 -4.10
C THR A 125 0.96 7.17 -4.86
N PRO A 126 1.19 6.54 -6.03
CA PRO A 126 2.42 6.71 -6.78
C PRO A 126 2.50 8.12 -7.35
N ALA A 127 3.67 8.77 -7.19
CA ALA A 127 3.88 10.15 -7.65
C ALA A 127 3.87 10.29 -9.18
N ASN A 128 4.11 9.21 -9.92
CA ASN A 128 4.05 9.17 -11.38
C ASN A 128 3.61 7.78 -11.88
N SER A 129 3.25 7.68 -13.15
CA SER A 129 2.75 6.42 -13.74
C SER A 129 3.80 5.32 -13.81
N GLN A 130 5.10 5.63 -13.86
CA GLN A 130 6.17 4.61 -13.96
C GLN A 130 6.31 3.77 -12.68
N THR A 131 5.88 4.30 -11.54
CA THR A 131 5.87 3.58 -10.26
C THR A 131 4.50 2.98 -9.91
N ALA A 132 3.50 3.14 -10.78
CA ALA A 132 2.16 2.64 -10.57
C ALA A 132 1.97 1.21 -11.10
N CYS A 133 1.00 0.51 -10.52
CA CYS A 133 0.64 -0.85 -10.92
C CYS A 133 -0.02 -0.90 -12.30
N GLY A 134 0.17 -2.03 -12.97
CA GLY A 134 -0.39 -2.34 -14.27
C GLY A 134 -1.92 -2.38 -14.31
N PRO A 135 -2.50 -2.50 -15.53
CA PRO A 135 -3.93 -2.66 -15.71
C PRO A 135 -4.48 -3.82 -14.87
N GLY A 136 -5.60 -3.59 -14.17
CA GLY A 136 -6.26 -4.60 -13.32
C GLY A 136 -5.57 -4.88 -11.98
N LEU A 137 -4.46 -4.22 -11.67
CA LEU A 137 -3.73 -4.40 -10.41
C LEU A 137 -4.01 -3.25 -9.42
N GLN A 138 -3.96 -3.57 -8.14
CA GLN A 138 -4.04 -2.61 -7.04
C GLN A 138 -2.71 -2.62 -6.27
N CYS A 139 -2.27 -1.44 -5.83
CA CYS A 139 -1.23 -1.35 -4.82
C CYS A 139 -1.88 -1.35 -3.44
N SER A 140 -1.47 -2.24 -2.55
CA SER A 140 -1.90 -2.25 -1.16
C SER A 140 -0.88 -2.94 -0.25
N GLY A 141 -1.07 -2.77 1.06
CA GLY A 141 -0.29 -3.38 2.14
C GLY A 141 0.82 -2.48 2.69
N ARG A 142 1.29 -2.77 3.92
CA ARG A 142 2.29 -1.95 4.65
C ARG A 142 3.59 -1.73 3.89
N ASN A 143 3.91 -2.63 2.96
CA ASN A 143 5.06 -2.47 2.08
C ASN A 143 4.61 -2.22 0.62
N GLY A 144 3.35 -2.33 0.23
CA GLY A 144 2.91 -2.06 -1.15
C GLY A 144 3.36 -3.13 -2.15
N TRP A 145 2.41 -3.93 -2.62
CA TRP A 145 2.59 -4.87 -3.72
C TRP A 145 1.51 -4.66 -4.77
N CYS A 146 1.89 -4.70 -6.04
CA CYS A 146 0.94 -4.79 -7.14
C CYS A 146 0.32 -6.18 -7.12
N GLY A 147 -0.95 -6.25 -6.76
CA GLY A 147 -1.70 -7.49 -6.57
C GLY A 147 -3.07 -7.45 -7.22
N THR A 148 -3.61 -8.63 -7.52
CA THR A 148 -5.05 -8.81 -7.80
C THR A 148 -5.78 -9.11 -6.51
N ALA A 149 -7.05 -8.72 -6.41
CA ALA A 149 -7.87 -9.09 -5.26
C ALA A 149 -8.01 -10.61 -5.13
N CYS A 150 -8.10 -11.10 -3.90
CA CYS A 150 -8.25 -12.52 -3.60
C CYS A 150 -9.11 -12.72 -2.34
N ARG A 151 -9.59 -13.95 -2.13
CA ARG A 151 -10.27 -14.33 -0.88
C ARG A 151 -9.31 -15.14 0.01
N PRO A 152 -9.17 -14.77 1.30
CA PRO A 152 -8.39 -15.54 2.25
C PRO A 152 -8.83 -17.01 2.30
N GLY A 153 -7.86 -17.92 2.27
CA GLY A 153 -8.11 -19.37 2.30
C GLY A 153 -8.52 -20.01 0.96
N VAL A 154 -8.73 -19.22 -0.09
CA VAL A 154 -9.03 -19.74 -1.44
C VAL A 154 -7.75 -19.74 -2.27
N HIS A 155 -7.08 -20.89 -2.34
CA HIS A 155 -5.79 -21.02 -3.02
C HIS A 155 -5.86 -20.75 -4.53
N GLU A 156 -7.00 -21.02 -5.17
CA GLU A 156 -7.19 -20.88 -6.62
C GLU A 156 -7.31 -19.42 -7.08
N ASP A 157 -7.58 -18.49 -6.17
CA ASP A 157 -7.70 -17.07 -6.50
C ASP A 157 -6.33 -16.43 -6.87
N CYS A 158 -5.22 -17.04 -6.42
CA CYS A 158 -3.88 -16.54 -6.68
C CYS A 158 -3.08 -17.45 -7.62
N PRO A 159 -2.33 -16.88 -8.57
CA PRO A 159 -1.47 -17.67 -9.46
C PRO A 159 -0.31 -18.31 -8.68
N SER A 160 0.31 -19.33 -9.27
CA SER A 160 1.51 -19.97 -8.71
C SER A 160 2.59 -18.93 -8.38
N GLY A 161 3.14 -19.01 -7.16
CA GLY A 161 4.14 -18.06 -6.65
C GLY A 161 3.54 -16.88 -5.92
N PHE A 162 2.24 -16.92 -5.66
CA PHE A 162 1.50 -15.91 -4.91
C PHE A 162 0.62 -16.56 -3.86
N PHE A 163 0.32 -15.81 -2.81
CA PHE A 163 -0.67 -16.18 -1.81
C PHE A 163 -1.52 -14.96 -1.45
N CYS A 164 -2.69 -15.22 -0.89
CA CYS A 164 -3.59 -14.18 -0.41
C CYS A 164 -3.23 -13.80 1.02
N ASP A 165 -2.86 -12.54 1.29
CA ASP A 165 -2.59 -12.06 2.66
C ASP A 165 -3.89 -12.13 3.50
N PRO A 166 -4.00 -13.04 4.49
CA PRO A 166 -5.22 -13.18 5.27
C PRO A 166 -5.42 -12.04 6.28
N GLU A 167 -4.36 -11.28 6.58
CA GLU A 167 -4.38 -10.18 7.56
C GLU A 167 -4.64 -8.81 6.90
N ALA A 168 -4.69 -8.75 5.57
CA ALA A 168 -4.98 -7.53 4.85
C ALA A 168 -6.50 -7.23 4.90
N THR A 169 -6.84 -5.99 5.25
CA THR A 169 -8.23 -5.49 5.15
C THR A 169 -8.79 -5.60 3.74
N GLU A 170 -7.92 -5.45 2.74
CA GLU A 170 -8.19 -5.67 1.32
C GLU A 170 -7.19 -6.70 0.81
N PRO A 171 -7.52 -8.00 0.88
CA PRO A 171 -6.60 -9.07 0.52
C PRO A 171 -6.24 -9.03 -0.96
N LEU A 172 -4.94 -9.02 -1.22
CA LEU A 172 -4.36 -9.10 -2.55
C LEU A 172 -3.44 -10.32 -2.67
N CYS A 173 -3.30 -10.85 -3.88
CA CYS A 173 -2.28 -11.82 -4.22
C CYS A 173 -0.91 -11.16 -4.15
N ILE A 174 -0.11 -11.55 -3.16
CA ILE A 174 1.25 -11.06 -2.90
C ILE A 174 2.28 -12.17 -3.16
N PRO A 175 3.50 -11.83 -3.59
CA PRO A 175 4.45 -12.82 -4.08
C PRO A 175 5.05 -13.66 -2.94
N THR A 176 5.46 -14.87 -3.29
CA THR A 176 6.30 -15.74 -2.48
C THR A 176 7.27 -16.54 -3.34
N CYS A 177 8.54 -16.60 -2.92
CA CYS A 177 9.59 -17.39 -3.57
C CYS A 177 10.11 -18.53 -2.69
N GLU A 178 9.61 -18.70 -1.46
CA GLU A 178 10.22 -19.62 -0.49
C GLU A 178 10.16 -21.09 -0.93
N ALA A 179 9.06 -21.50 -1.55
CA ALA A 179 8.90 -22.88 -2.04
C ALA A 179 9.46 -23.11 -3.44
N GLN A 180 9.45 -22.07 -4.28
CA GLN A 180 9.79 -22.16 -5.71
C GLN A 180 11.26 -21.83 -5.99
N GLY A 181 11.94 -21.17 -5.04
CA GLY A 181 13.26 -20.62 -5.24
C GLY A 181 13.24 -19.43 -6.19
N CYS A 182 14.43 -18.94 -6.52
CA CYS A 182 14.61 -17.80 -7.42
C CYS A 182 15.42 -18.19 -8.66
N PRO A 183 15.20 -17.50 -9.80
CA PRO A 183 16.04 -17.64 -10.98
C PRO A 183 17.52 -17.38 -10.67
N GLY A 184 18.41 -17.93 -11.50
CA GLY A 184 19.86 -17.83 -11.31
C GLY A 184 20.34 -16.39 -11.14
N GLY A 185 21.14 -16.16 -10.09
CA GLY A 185 21.68 -14.83 -9.74
C GLY A 185 20.77 -13.99 -8.84
N GLN A 186 19.54 -14.44 -8.56
CA GLN A 186 18.63 -13.81 -7.61
C GLN A 186 18.54 -14.60 -6.31
N GLN A 187 18.15 -13.92 -5.25
CA GLN A 187 17.92 -14.49 -3.93
C GLN A 187 16.48 -14.24 -3.50
N CYS A 188 15.94 -15.15 -2.70
CA CYS A 188 14.59 -15.01 -2.16
C CYS A 188 14.63 -14.08 -0.94
N ILE A 189 14.09 -12.88 -1.09
CA ILE A 189 14.12 -11.84 -0.06
C ILE A 189 12.80 -11.83 0.67
N ARG A 190 12.88 -11.91 2.00
CA ARG A 190 11.71 -11.93 2.86
C ARG A 190 11.26 -10.52 3.19
N TYR A 191 9.97 -10.32 3.24
CA TYR A 191 9.35 -9.07 3.67
C TYR A 191 8.36 -9.38 4.81
N GLU A 192 7.76 -8.34 5.36
CA GLU A 192 6.74 -8.51 6.39
C GLU A 192 5.52 -9.29 5.84
N ARG A 193 4.74 -9.88 6.76
CA ARG A 193 3.51 -10.65 6.45
C ARG A 193 3.72 -11.82 5.50
N GLY A 194 4.89 -12.44 5.54
CA GLY A 194 5.20 -13.66 4.77
C GLY A 194 5.40 -13.43 3.26
N SER A 195 5.29 -12.19 2.76
CA SER A 195 5.66 -11.91 1.37
C SER A 195 7.15 -12.16 1.16
N SER A 196 7.49 -12.70 0.00
CA SER A 196 8.88 -12.81 -0.43
C SER A 196 8.97 -12.63 -1.95
N ALA A 197 10.07 -12.06 -2.42
CA ALA A 197 10.27 -11.87 -3.85
C ALA A 197 11.72 -12.09 -4.24
N CYS A 198 11.90 -12.51 -5.49
CA CYS A 198 13.22 -12.70 -6.05
C CYS A 198 13.84 -11.36 -6.44
N ALA A 199 15.06 -11.13 -5.97
CA ALA A 199 15.84 -9.96 -6.32
C ALA A 199 17.34 -10.26 -6.33
N THR A 200 18.07 -9.52 -7.16
CA THR A 200 19.51 -9.39 -7.03
C THR A 200 19.82 -8.51 -5.83
N VAL A 201 20.61 -9.02 -4.88
CA VAL A 201 21.01 -8.29 -3.68
C VAL A 201 22.32 -7.56 -3.94
N TYR A 202 22.31 -6.26 -3.71
CA TYR A 202 23.46 -5.39 -3.73
C TYR A 202 23.85 -5.02 -2.29
N GLY A 203 25.13 -5.20 -1.95
CA GLY A 203 25.62 -5.11 -0.57
C GLY A 203 25.55 -6.44 0.17
N ARG A 204 25.49 -6.38 1.50
CA ARG A 204 25.46 -7.57 2.36
C ARG A 204 24.01 -8.04 2.54
N ASN A 205 23.71 -9.30 2.19
CA ASN A 205 22.42 -9.89 2.53
C ASN A 205 22.31 -10.15 4.04
N CYS A 206 21.88 -9.13 4.77
CA CYS A 206 21.73 -9.16 6.22
C CYS A 206 20.51 -9.95 6.73
N GLN A 207 19.68 -10.53 5.84
CA GLN A 207 18.66 -11.51 6.20
C GLN A 207 19.22 -12.93 6.28
N GLN A 208 20.26 -13.20 5.51
CA GLN A 208 20.99 -14.46 5.56
C GLN A 208 22.10 -14.39 6.61
N ASP A 209 22.91 -13.33 6.57
CA ASP A 209 24.04 -13.13 7.48
C ASP A 209 23.69 -12.07 8.53
N SER A 210 23.34 -12.51 9.73
CA SER A 210 22.90 -11.63 10.82
C SER A 210 23.88 -10.47 11.06
N CYS A 211 23.32 -9.27 11.27
CA CYS A 211 24.11 -8.10 11.57
C CYS A 211 24.83 -8.22 12.92
N PRO A 212 26.01 -7.60 13.06
CA PRO A 212 26.68 -7.41 14.36
C PRO A 212 25.75 -6.78 15.41
N ALA A 213 26.09 -6.97 16.69
CA ALA A 213 25.40 -6.30 17.78
C ALA A 213 25.35 -4.77 17.54
N ASN A 214 24.18 -4.17 17.79
CA ASN A 214 23.88 -2.73 17.58
C ASN A 214 23.71 -2.27 16.12
N GLN A 215 23.72 -3.17 15.15
CA GLN A 215 23.35 -2.87 13.76
C GLN A 215 21.98 -3.47 13.40
N GLN A 216 21.30 -2.86 12.44
CA GLN A 216 20.03 -3.34 11.92
C GLN A 216 20.14 -3.64 10.44
N CYS A 217 19.50 -4.73 10.02
CA CYS A 217 19.39 -5.07 8.62
C CYS A 217 18.46 -4.08 7.92
N LYS A 218 19.03 -3.17 7.13
CA LYS A 218 18.26 -2.19 6.38
C LYS A 218 18.14 -2.64 4.93
N MET A 219 16.91 -3.00 4.56
CA MET A 219 16.49 -3.11 3.17
C MET A 219 16.10 -1.73 2.63
N ILE A 220 16.59 -1.42 1.43
CA ILE A 220 16.22 -0.23 0.68
C ILE A 220 15.61 -0.70 -0.64
N ASN A 221 14.28 -0.59 -0.74
CA ASN A 221 13.48 -1.21 -1.80
C ASN A 221 12.27 -0.37 -2.22
N ASP A 222 12.27 0.93 -1.92
CA ASP A 222 11.03 1.69 -1.73
C ASP A 222 10.13 1.66 -2.96
N THR A 223 10.65 1.86 -4.17
CA THR A 223 10.01 1.49 -5.46
C THR A 223 11.05 1.47 -6.58
N GLY A 224 12.28 1.02 -6.31
CA GLY A 224 13.40 1.07 -7.25
C GLY A 224 13.21 0.22 -8.51
N PRO A 225 14.29 0.01 -9.29
CA PRO A 225 14.30 -0.93 -10.41
C PRO A 225 13.77 -2.30 -10.00
N LEU A 226 13.00 -2.92 -10.89
CA LEU A 226 12.42 -4.24 -10.64
C LEU A 226 13.52 -5.28 -10.42
N GLY A 227 13.33 -6.15 -9.42
CA GLY A 227 14.25 -7.25 -9.13
C GLY A 227 15.61 -6.82 -8.58
N LYS A 228 15.78 -5.57 -8.13
CA LYS A 228 16.98 -5.11 -7.44
C LYS A 228 16.67 -4.71 -6.00
N ILE A 229 17.53 -5.08 -5.07
CA ILE A 229 17.45 -4.63 -3.68
C ILE A 229 18.83 -4.29 -3.13
N TRP A 230 18.89 -3.23 -2.33
CA TRP A 230 20.08 -2.89 -1.57
C TRP A 230 19.87 -3.26 -0.11
N MET A 231 20.82 -4.01 0.43
CA MET A 231 20.79 -4.49 1.80
C MET A 231 22.12 -4.24 2.47
N ASP A 232 22.06 -3.72 3.69
CA ASP A 232 23.26 -3.54 4.50
C ASP A 232 22.93 -3.53 5.99
N CYS A 233 23.95 -3.79 6.81
CA CYS A 233 23.89 -3.62 8.26
C CYS A 233 24.26 -2.17 8.59
N VAL A 234 23.29 -1.42 9.11
CA VAL A 234 23.47 0.01 9.40
C VAL A 234 23.23 0.32 10.85
N ASN A 235 23.98 1.29 11.36
CA ASN A 235 23.69 1.95 12.63
C ASN A 235 22.63 3.03 12.41
N GLN A 236 21.72 3.20 13.37
CA GLN A 236 20.77 4.32 13.35
C GLN A 236 21.42 5.53 14.02
N CYS A 237 21.11 6.73 13.53
CA CYS A 237 21.64 7.99 14.06
C CYS A 237 20.53 9.05 14.13
N GLY A 238 20.80 10.16 14.82
CA GLY A 238 19.88 11.27 14.98
C GLY A 238 19.64 11.66 16.45
N PRO A 239 18.70 12.58 16.73
CA PRO A 239 18.43 13.04 18.08
C PRO A 239 18.10 11.90 19.04
N GLY A 240 18.81 11.82 20.17
CA GLY A 240 18.62 10.77 21.18
C GLY A 240 19.22 9.40 20.83
N ARG A 241 20.09 9.33 19.82
CA ARG A 241 20.83 8.11 19.43
C ARG A 241 22.33 8.35 19.50
N GLU A 242 23.09 7.25 19.51
CA GLU A 242 24.54 7.30 19.44
C GLU A 242 25.01 7.96 18.13
N GLU A 243 26.19 8.58 18.20
CA GLU A 243 26.87 9.10 17.02
C GLU A 243 27.27 7.96 16.08
N CYS A 244 27.44 8.30 14.80
CA CYS A 244 27.90 7.31 13.85
C CYS A 244 29.33 6.85 14.16
N PRO A 245 29.63 5.55 13.97
CA PRO A 245 31.00 5.05 14.09
C PRO A 245 31.99 5.86 13.25
N GLU A 246 33.26 5.83 13.64
CA GLU A 246 34.33 6.55 12.95
C GLU A 246 34.33 6.24 11.43
N GLY A 247 34.43 7.29 10.62
CA GLY A 247 34.39 7.19 9.16
C GLY A 247 33.00 7.10 8.53
N LEU A 248 31.91 7.17 9.32
CA LEU A 248 30.53 7.22 8.82
C LEU A 248 29.88 8.58 9.10
N THR A 249 28.93 8.96 8.26
CA THR A 249 28.12 10.19 8.42
C THR A 249 26.64 9.86 8.60
N CYS A 250 25.92 10.68 9.37
CA CYS A 250 24.50 10.49 9.57
C CYS A 250 23.71 11.04 8.38
N SER A 251 22.97 10.16 7.69
CA SER A 251 22.08 10.51 6.59
C SER A 251 20.65 10.09 6.90
N ILE A 252 19.76 11.08 6.97
CA ILE A 252 18.34 10.96 7.36
C ILE A 252 18.18 10.39 8.78
N VAL A 253 18.39 9.09 8.95
CA VAL A 253 18.35 8.37 10.24
C VAL A 253 19.32 7.19 10.30
N PHE A 254 20.21 7.04 9.31
CA PHE A 254 21.15 5.92 9.21
C PHE A 254 22.57 6.42 8.99
N CYS A 255 23.53 5.76 9.63
CA CYS A 255 24.94 5.95 9.35
C CYS A 255 25.30 5.37 7.99
N ARG A 256 25.94 6.16 7.15
CA ARG A 256 26.31 5.81 5.78
C ARG A 256 27.77 6.17 5.54
N ARG A 257 28.38 5.46 4.58
CA ARG A 257 29.72 5.82 4.09
C ARG A 257 29.64 7.19 3.41
N PRO A 258 30.46 8.17 3.82
CA PRO A 258 30.59 9.42 3.09
C PRO A 258 31.23 9.17 1.72
N CYS A 259 31.04 10.10 0.79
CA CYS A 259 31.66 10.05 -0.53
C CYS A 259 31.97 11.46 -1.03
N ASP A 260 32.96 11.55 -1.91
CA ASP A 260 33.21 12.76 -2.70
C ASP A 260 32.42 12.64 -4.02
N PRO A 261 31.54 13.60 -4.37
CA PRO A 261 30.82 13.58 -5.64
C PRO A 261 31.73 13.65 -6.88
N GLN A 262 32.98 14.07 -6.74
CA GLN A 262 33.98 14.08 -7.83
C GLN A 262 34.68 12.72 -8.02
N ASP A 263 34.57 11.82 -7.04
CA ASP A 263 35.12 10.46 -7.13
C ASP A 263 34.01 9.47 -7.52
N SER A 264 33.98 9.12 -8.81
CA SER A 264 33.01 8.16 -9.36
C SER A 264 33.20 6.73 -8.82
N GLY A 265 34.34 6.42 -8.18
CA GLY A 265 34.64 5.12 -7.58
C GLY A 265 34.36 5.04 -6.08
N ALA A 266 34.10 6.15 -5.40
CA ALA A 266 34.04 6.23 -3.93
C ALA A 266 33.06 5.23 -3.29
N CYS A 267 31.95 4.94 -3.98
CA CYS A 267 30.88 4.12 -3.43
C CYS A 267 30.94 2.64 -3.80
N GLY A 268 31.76 2.28 -4.78
CA GLY A 268 31.79 0.94 -5.38
C GLY A 268 30.62 0.68 -6.33
N THR A 269 30.56 -0.55 -6.85
CA THR A 269 29.56 -0.94 -7.86
C THR A 269 28.14 -0.91 -7.28
N ASP A 270 27.18 -0.43 -8.09
CA ASP A 270 25.74 -0.34 -7.77
C ASP A 270 25.36 0.65 -6.67
N PHE A 271 26.31 1.47 -6.20
CA PHE A 271 26.06 2.60 -5.33
C PHE A 271 26.55 3.89 -6.00
N ARG A 272 25.82 4.98 -5.80
CA ARG A 272 26.22 6.31 -6.25
C ARG A 272 26.37 7.28 -5.09
N CYS A 273 27.23 8.28 -5.29
CA CYS A 273 27.35 9.38 -4.37
C CYS A 273 26.16 10.33 -4.51
N GLY A 274 25.47 10.64 -3.42
CA GLY A 274 24.30 11.51 -3.42
C GLY A 274 24.11 12.27 -2.12
N GLN A 275 23.25 13.28 -2.15
CA GLN A 275 22.82 14.04 -0.98
C GLN A 275 21.30 14.22 -1.01
N HIS A 276 20.66 14.23 0.16
CA HIS A 276 19.20 14.36 0.25
C HIS A 276 18.72 15.81 0.10
N SER A 277 19.55 16.79 0.45
CA SER A 277 19.31 18.21 0.25
C SER A 277 20.64 18.92 -0.01
N SER A 278 20.60 20.16 -0.51
CA SER A 278 21.80 20.94 -0.84
C SER A 278 22.76 21.16 0.33
N ASN A 279 22.26 21.03 1.56
CA ASN A 279 23.02 21.27 2.79
C ASN A 279 23.28 19.97 3.57
N ALA A 280 22.88 18.82 3.03
CA ALA A 280 23.12 17.53 3.64
C ALA A 280 24.51 17.00 3.25
N PRO A 281 25.16 16.19 4.12
CA PRO A 281 26.41 15.53 3.74
C PRO A 281 26.20 14.60 2.54
N TRP A 282 27.25 14.42 1.74
CA TRP A 282 27.30 13.44 0.67
C TRP A 282 27.53 12.04 1.24
N PHE A 283 26.80 11.06 0.71
CA PHE A 283 26.90 9.67 1.15
C PHE A 283 26.63 8.69 0.00
N CYS A 284 27.14 7.49 0.16
CA CYS A 284 26.87 6.39 -0.76
C CYS A 284 25.45 5.85 -0.55
N GLY A 285 24.64 5.91 -1.60
CA GLY A 285 23.29 5.38 -1.66
C GLY A 285 23.08 4.48 -2.89
N PRO A 286 21.93 3.79 -2.97
CA PRO A 286 21.57 2.99 -4.13
C PRO A 286 21.64 3.78 -5.44
N ASP A 287 22.14 3.13 -6.49
CA ASP A 287 22.04 3.65 -7.85
C ASP A 287 20.74 3.17 -8.50
N TRP A 288 19.70 4.01 -8.40
CA TRP A 288 18.37 3.79 -8.98
C TRP A 288 18.33 4.07 -10.48
#